data_AF-A0A5N5ZK70-F1
#
_entry.id   AF-A0A5N5ZK70-F1
#
_cell.length_a   1.000
_cell.length_b   1.000
_cell.length_c   1.000
_cell.angle_alpha   90.00
_cell.angle_beta   90.00
_cell.angle_gamma   90.00
#
_symmetry.space_group_name_H-M   'P 1'
#
loop_
_entity.id
_entity.type
_entity.pdbx_description
1 polymer ?
#
loop_
_entity_poly.entity_id
_entity_poly.type
_entity_poly.pdbx_seq_one_letter_code
_entity_poly.pdbx_strand_id
1 'polypeptide(L)'
;MKIVHSYWSKPSLRSGNDAAKYFGGWLMPKYYYYSWAYSCLQFREYYDEVELITDQNGYELLIKQLNLPYTNVQVVLDDLDAYSGKLWAIGKLHAYKLQQKPFIHADGDVFVWKRFNENLLSAPLISQNEELNFVQYQRGIEQLKTYFSHIPNVILEDIEQHEDTIAANAGIFGGNDVNFFHEFVDVAFEFLAKNKGVVDNPEIHSSAFAIIYEQYLFSCLARKKGVEVRYLLKGEETDYNYMSNLQNKHTEVKYAHIIDVRKKLYMHVVELENMLRNEYPSFYFQMNSRLKSI
;
A
#
# COMPACT_ATOMS: atom_id res chain seq x y z
N MET A 1 17.69 -7.36 0.06
CA MET A 1 16.66 -6.32 -0.11
C MET A 1 15.81 -6.29 1.14
N LYS A 2 15.60 -5.11 1.73
CA LYS A 2 14.81 -4.95 2.97
C LYS A 2 13.32 -4.78 2.66
N ILE A 3 12.47 -5.07 3.65
CA ILE A 3 11.04 -4.75 3.61
C ILE A 3 10.79 -3.43 4.31
N VAL A 4 9.90 -2.62 3.74
CA VAL A 4 9.47 -1.33 4.29
C VAL A 4 7.95 -1.34 4.42
N HIS A 5 7.45 -1.13 5.62
CA HIS A 5 6.06 -0.74 5.83
C HIS A 5 5.98 0.77 6.03
N SER A 6 4.86 1.36 5.61
CA SER A 6 4.57 2.75 5.93
C SER A 6 3.17 2.91 6.49
N TYR A 7 3.04 3.67 7.57
CA TYR A 7 1.76 3.97 8.18
C TYR A 7 1.64 5.45 8.52
N TRP A 8 0.93 6.20 7.67
CA TRP A 8 0.43 7.53 8.03
C TRP A 8 -0.93 7.36 8.68
N SER A 9 -1.05 7.77 9.95
CA SER A 9 -2.25 7.53 10.76
C SER A 9 -3.44 8.38 10.33
N LYS A 10 -3.19 9.61 9.84
CA LYS A 10 -4.22 10.62 9.59
C LYS A 10 -5.41 10.14 8.75
N PRO A 11 -5.24 9.37 7.65
CA PRO A 11 -6.35 8.83 6.87
C PRO A 11 -7.23 7.82 7.61
N SER A 12 -6.68 7.16 8.64
CA SER A 12 -7.37 6.13 9.43
C SER A 12 -8.09 6.70 10.65
N LEU A 13 -7.83 7.96 11.03
CA LEU A 13 -8.48 8.63 12.15
C LEU A 13 -9.92 9.02 11.80
N ARG A 14 -10.79 8.97 12.81
CA ARG A 14 -12.25 9.25 12.68
C ARG A 14 -12.58 10.65 12.15
N SER A 15 -11.61 11.57 12.15
CA SER A 15 -11.73 12.94 11.66
C SER A 15 -11.63 13.07 10.13
N GLY A 16 -11.34 12.00 9.40
CA GLY A 16 -11.36 12.00 7.94
C GLY A 16 -12.81 11.98 7.40
N ASN A 17 -13.11 12.81 6.40
CA ASN A 17 -14.42 12.86 5.74
C ASN A 17 -14.81 11.59 4.95
N ASP A 18 -14.02 10.51 5.05
CA ASP A 18 -14.22 9.25 4.33
C ASP A 18 -14.39 8.10 5.32
N ALA A 19 -15.63 7.86 5.75
CA ALA A 19 -15.97 6.77 6.67
C ALA A 19 -15.55 5.38 6.13
N ALA A 20 -15.35 5.23 4.82
CA ALA A 20 -14.87 3.98 4.24
C ALA A 20 -13.40 3.69 4.55
N LYS A 21 -12.62 4.69 4.99
CA LYS A 21 -11.21 4.56 5.36
C LYS A 21 -10.97 4.45 6.86
N TYR A 22 -12.02 4.58 7.68
CA TYR A 22 -11.92 4.37 9.12
C TYR A 22 -11.37 2.97 9.42
N PHE A 23 -10.32 2.90 10.23
CA PHE A 23 -9.56 1.66 10.48
C PHE A 23 -9.19 0.91 9.18
N GLY A 24 -8.76 1.63 8.14
CA GLY A 24 -8.32 1.04 6.87
C GLY A 24 -9.41 0.30 6.09
N GLY A 25 -10.69 0.51 6.42
CA GLY A 25 -11.85 -0.13 5.79
C GLY A 25 -12.18 -1.53 6.33
N TRP A 26 -11.56 -1.95 7.43
CA TRP A 26 -11.78 -3.25 8.05
C TRP A 26 -13.15 -3.35 8.74
N LEU A 27 -13.71 -4.56 8.75
CA LEU A 27 -15.04 -4.82 9.35
C LEU A 27 -15.16 -4.32 10.79
N MET A 28 -14.09 -4.44 11.57
CA MET A 28 -13.99 -3.99 12.95
C MET A 28 -12.56 -3.50 13.24
N PRO A 29 -12.39 -2.58 14.22
CA PRO A 29 -11.07 -2.05 14.58
C PRO A 29 -10.04 -3.12 14.93
N LYS A 30 -10.45 -4.20 15.61
CA LYS A 30 -9.54 -5.30 15.96
C LYS A 30 -8.87 -5.95 14.73
N TYR A 31 -9.58 -6.07 13.62
CA TYR A 31 -9.05 -6.72 12.42
C TYR A 31 -8.02 -5.85 11.71
N TYR A 32 -8.14 -4.53 11.83
CA TYR A 32 -7.11 -3.60 11.38
C TYR A 32 -5.79 -3.81 12.14
N TYR A 33 -5.85 -3.94 13.47
CA TYR A 33 -4.68 -4.23 14.28
C TYR A 33 -4.10 -5.62 13.99
N TYR A 34 -4.97 -6.62 13.81
CA TYR A 34 -4.55 -7.98 13.46
C TYR A 34 -3.86 -8.03 12.10
N SER A 35 -4.34 -7.26 11.13
CA SER A 35 -3.73 -7.14 9.80
C SER A 35 -2.30 -6.64 9.93
N TRP A 36 -2.10 -5.49 10.57
CA TRP A 36 -0.78 -4.91 10.79
C TRP A 36 0.15 -5.85 11.56
N ALA A 37 -0.37 -6.49 12.61
CA ALA A 37 0.41 -7.43 13.41
C ALA A 37 0.85 -8.63 12.59
N TYR A 38 -0.09 -9.28 11.89
CA TYR A 38 0.20 -10.48 11.12
C TYR A 38 1.10 -10.18 9.93
N SER A 39 0.88 -9.06 9.23
CA SER A 39 1.77 -8.60 8.15
C SER A 39 3.21 -8.39 8.63
N CYS A 40 3.41 -7.64 9.73
CA CYS A 40 4.73 -7.42 10.31
C CYS A 40 5.41 -8.74 10.72
N LEU A 41 4.69 -9.62 11.42
CA LEU A 41 5.22 -10.89 11.90
C LEU A 41 5.62 -11.81 10.74
N GLN A 42 4.80 -11.90 9.69
CA GLN A 42 5.12 -12.71 8.50
C GLN A 42 6.35 -12.18 7.78
N PHE A 43 6.46 -10.87 7.54
CA PHE A 43 7.68 -10.34 6.93
C PHE A 43 8.92 -10.53 7.83
N ARG A 44 8.78 -10.42 9.16
CA ARG A 44 9.88 -10.68 10.10
C ARG A 44 10.33 -12.14 10.13
N GLU A 45 9.45 -13.08 9.82
CA GLU A 45 9.80 -14.50 9.69
C GLU A 45 10.73 -14.78 8.51
N TYR A 46 10.57 -14.05 7.40
CA TYR A 46 11.28 -14.33 6.13
C TYR A 46 12.32 -13.27 5.72
N TYR A 47 12.39 -12.15 6.44
CA TYR A 47 13.31 -11.04 6.16
C TYR A 47 13.97 -10.52 7.42
N ASP A 48 15.30 -10.42 7.38
CA ASP A 48 16.11 -9.91 8.47
C ASP A 48 15.91 -8.42 8.73
N GLU A 49 15.55 -7.64 7.70
CA GLU A 49 15.34 -6.19 7.76
C GLU A 49 13.89 -5.86 7.37
N VAL A 50 13.08 -5.45 8.35
CA VAL A 50 11.70 -5.01 8.16
C VAL A 50 11.51 -3.70 8.92
N GLU A 51 11.45 -2.60 8.18
CA GLU A 51 11.38 -1.25 8.74
C GLU A 51 9.96 -0.70 8.72
N LEU A 52 9.65 0.20 9.65
CA LEU A 52 8.42 0.99 9.65
C LEU A 52 8.73 2.47 9.47
N ILE A 53 8.05 3.12 8.53
CA ILE A 53 8.04 4.58 8.35
C ILE A 53 6.66 5.08 8.77
N THR A 54 6.56 5.94 9.77
CA THR A 54 5.27 6.30 10.38
C THR A 54 5.25 7.75 10.89
N ASP A 55 4.09 8.19 11.38
CA ASP A 55 3.92 9.44 12.13
C ASP A 55 3.85 9.15 13.63
N GLN A 56 3.80 10.17 14.48
CA GLN A 56 3.85 9.97 15.93
C GLN A 56 2.66 9.11 16.43
N ASN A 57 1.46 9.34 15.90
CA ASN A 57 0.28 8.55 16.25
C ASN A 57 0.43 7.07 15.84
N GLY A 58 1.00 6.81 14.66
CA GLY A 58 1.28 5.46 14.20
C GLY A 58 2.37 4.77 14.99
N TYR A 59 3.38 5.50 15.47
CA TYR A 59 4.37 4.99 16.42
C TYR A 59 3.74 4.58 17.75
N GLU A 60 2.89 5.44 18.32
CA GLU A 60 2.17 5.12 19.57
C GLU A 60 1.30 3.86 19.40
N LEU A 61 0.56 3.76 18.29
CA LEU A 61 -0.27 2.59 18.02
C LEU A 61 0.57 1.32 17.76
N LEU A 62 1.36 1.32 16.69
CA LEU A 62 2.01 0.10 16.19
C LEU A 62 3.18 -0.34 17.08
N ILE A 63 3.92 0.59 17.67
CA ILE A 63 5.11 0.26 18.46
C ILE A 63 4.80 0.23 19.96
N LYS A 64 4.22 1.29 20.53
CA LYS A 64 4.01 1.34 21.98
C LYS A 64 2.86 0.44 22.44
N GLN A 65 1.75 0.41 21.70
CA GLN A 65 0.57 -0.36 22.08
C GLN A 65 0.61 -1.79 21.54
N LEU A 66 0.79 -1.98 20.23
CA LEU A 66 0.78 -3.31 19.63
C LEU A 66 2.11 -4.06 19.84
N ASN A 67 3.21 -3.33 20.08
CA ASN A 67 4.56 -3.90 20.24
C ASN A 67 5.00 -4.71 19.02
N LEU A 68 4.76 -4.17 17.82
CA LEU A 68 5.15 -4.82 16.56
C LEU A 68 6.68 -4.91 16.44
N PRO A 69 7.25 -6.07 16.06
CA PRO A 69 8.69 -6.33 16.11
C PRO A 69 9.45 -5.83 14.86
N TYR A 70 9.23 -4.59 14.44
CA TYR A 70 10.01 -3.96 13.37
C TYR A 70 11.49 -3.81 13.78
N THR A 71 12.40 -3.97 12.82
CA THR A 71 13.84 -3.88 13.08
C THR A 71 14.34 -2.45 13.17
N ASN A 72 13.62 -1.52 12.54
CA ASN A 72 13.88 -0.10 12.58
C ASN A 72 12.58 0.67 12.43
N VAL A 73 12.46 1.82 13.10
CA VAL A 73 11.26 2.67 13.02
C VAL A 73 11.67 4.12 12.84
N GLN A 74 11.13 4.76 11.80
CA GLN A 74 11.34 6.18 11.50
C GLN A 74 10.03 6.93 11.66
N VAL A 75 10.01 7.93 12.54
CA VAL A 75 8.85 8.79 12.79
C VAL A 75 9.06 10.11 12.05
N VAL A 76 8.56 10.15 10.82
CA VAL A 76 8.82 11.22 9.84
C VAL A 76 7.59 11.62 9.03
N LEU A 77 6.48 10.88 9.12
CA LEU A 77 5.28 11.18 8.34
C LEU A 77 4.45 12.33 8.94
N ASP A 78 4.82 12.86 10.10
CA ASP A 78 4.25 14.11 10.64
C ASP A 78 4.53 15.31 9.68
N ASP A 79 5.59 15.23 8.85
CA ASP A 79 5.87 16.21 7.79
C ASP A 79 4.74 16.31 6.75
N LEU A 80 3.85 15.33 6.70
CA LEU A 80 2.71 15.28 5.78
C LEU A 80 1.43 15.89 6.39
N ASP A 81 1.47 16.40 7.62
CA ASP A 81 0.29 16.90 8.33
C ASP A 81 -0.42 18.06 7.61
N ALA A 82 0.27 18.80 6.76
CA ALA A 82 -0.33 19.83 5.93
C ALA A 82 -1.24 19.28 4.81
N TYR A 83 -1.11 18.00 4.45
CA TYR A 83 -1.92 17.37 3.41
C TYR A 83 -3.26 16.85 3.94
N SER A 84 -4.27 16.83 3.07
CA SER A 84 -5.58 16.24 3.37
C SER A 84 -5.45 14.73 3.58
N GLY A 85 -6.15 14.20 4.60
CA GLY A 85 -6.21 12.76 4.86
C GLY A 85 -6.88 11.95 3.73
N LYS A 86 -7.56 12.62 2.78
CA LYS A 86 -8.06 12.00 1.55
C LYS A 86 -6.93 11.44 0.68
N LEU A 87 -5.71 11.97 0.80
CA LEU A 87 -4.53 11.53 0.06
C LEU A 87 -3.83 10.36 0.73
N TRP A 88 -4.56 9.29 1.01
CA TRP A 88 -4.10 8.22 1.89
C TRP A 88 -2.80 7.50 1.45
N ALA A 89 -2.43 7.55 0.17
CA ALA A 89 -1.22 6.90 -0.34
C ALA A 89 0.06 7.75 -0.23
N ILE A 90 0.00 9.04 0.17
CA ILE A 90 1.21 9.89 0.21
C ILE A 90 2.23 9.45 1.25
N GLY A 91 1.80 8.78 2.32
CA GLY A 91 2.72 8.17 3.29
C GLY A 91 3.61 7.11 2.64
N LYS A 92 3.08 6.39 1.65
CA LYS A 92 3.82 5.40 0.87
C LYS A 92 4.82 6.08 -0.07
N LEU A 93 4.38 7.10 -0.80
CA LEU A 93 5.27 7.91 -1.65
C LEU A 93 6.46 8.47 -0.85
N HIS A 94 6.18 9.06 0.31
CA HIS A 94 7.23 9.58 1.19
C HIS A 94 8.18 8.46 1.65
N ALA A 95 7.64 7.30 2.01
CA ALA A 95 8.45 6.12 2.33
C ALA A 95 9.34 5.68 1.17
N TYR A 96 8.86 5.70 -0.09
CA TYR A 96 9.68 5.37 -1.26
C TYR A 96 10.82 6.37 -1.45
N LYS A 97 10.57 7.68 -1.26
CA LYS A 97 11.58 8.74 -1.42
C LYS A 97 12.74 8.63 -0.44
N LEU A 98 12.49 8.11 0.76
CA LEU A 98 13.52 7.97 1.80
C LEU A 98 14.52 6.85 1.51
N GLN A 99 14.20 5.93 0.61
CA GLN A 99 15.04 4.76 0.37
C GLN A 99 16.35 5.14 -0.32
N GLN A 100 17.47 4.57 0.15
CA GLN A 100 18.81 4.79 -0.41
C GLN A 100 19.42 3.51 -0.98
N LYS A 101 18.72 2.38 -0.85
CA LYS A 101 19.14 1.03 -1.25
C LYS A 101 17.92 0.26 -1.75
N PRO A 102 18.12 -0.82 -2.53
CA PRO A 102 17.02 -1.66 -3.00
C PRO A 102 16.09 -2.09 -1.86
N PHE A 103 14.78 -1.96 -2.08
CA PHE A 103 13.74 -2.18 -1.08
C PHE A 103 12.51 -2.83 -1.72
N ILE A 104 11.65 -3.42 -0.89
CA ILE A 104 10.24 -3.68 -1.21
C ILE A 104 9.41 -3.03 -0.11
N HIS A 105 8.57 -2.10 -0.50
CA HIS A 105 7.46 -1.67 0.30
C HIS A 105 6.30 -2.66 0.19
N ALA A 106 5.60 -2.89 1.30
CA ALA A 106 4.38 -3.68 1.33
C ALA A 106 3.28 -2.96 2.12
N ASP A 107 2.02 -3.14 1.68
CA ASP A 107 0.85 -2.67 2.41
C ASP A 107 0.63 -3.50 3.71
N GLY A 108 0.06 -2.87 4.75
CA GLY A 108 -0.15 -3.49 6.07
C GLY A 108 -1.23 -4.59 6.12
N ASP A 109 -1.75 -4.98 4.97
CA ASP A 109 -2.74 -6.03 4.72
C ASP A 109 -2.27 -7.04 3.65
N VAL A 110 -0.96 -7.02 3.38
CA VAL A 110 -0.22 -8.04 2.65
C VAL A 110 0.40 -9.05 3.59
N PHE A 111 0.31 -10.32 3.22
CA PHE A 111 0.82 -11.46 3.96
C PHE A 111 1.63 -12.37 3.05
N VAL A 112 2.75 -12.87 3.55
CA VAL A 112 3.67 -13.76 2.82
C VAL A 112 3.95 -15.01 3.65
N TRP A 113 4.24 -16.13 3.00
CA TRP A 113 4.65 -17.38 3.66
C TRP A 113 5.98 -17.93 3.12
N LYS A 114 6.73 -17.08 2.42
CA LYS A 114 8.11 -17.30 1.99
C LYS A 114 8.76 -15.97 1.64
N ARG A 115 10.09 -15.97 1.56
CA ARG A 115 10.83 -14.91 0.90
C ARG A 115 10.47 -14.88 -0.59
N PHE A 116 10.38 -13.68 -1.17
CA PHE A 116 10.22 -13.52 -2.60
C PHE A 116 11.42 -14.11 -3.34
N ASN A 117 11.17 -14.67 -4.52
CA ASN A 117 12.22 -15.33 -5.27
C ASN A 117 13.26 -14.33 -5.82
N GLU A 118 14.49 -14.78 -6.03
CA GLU A 118 15.60 -13.93 -6.50
C GLU A 118 15.37 -13.34 -7.90
N ASN A 119 14.55 -14.00 -8.72
CA ASN A 119 14.16 -13.44 -10.01
C ASN A 119 13.32 -12.17 -9.82
N LEU A 120 12.38 -12.12 -8.88
CA LEU A 120 11.65 -10.90 -8.55
C LEU A 120 12.58 -9.87 -7.91
N LEU A 121 13.37 -10.28 -6.91
CA LEU A 121 14.23 -9.38 -6.14
C LEU A 121 15.36 -8.73 -6.95
N SER A 122 15.70 -9.27 -8.12
CA SER A 122 16.70 -8.69 -9.04
C SER A 122 16.11 -7.68 -10.04
N ALA A 123 14.80 -7.44 -10.04
CA ALA A 123 14.18 -6.52 -10.99
C ALA A 123 14.53 -5.06 -10.70
N PRO A 124 14.63 -4.20 -11.74
CA PRO A 124 14.76 -2.76 -11.52
C PRO A 124 13.54 -2.21 -10.79
N LEU A 125 12.33 -2.60 -11.22
CA LEU A 125 11.06 -2.27 -10.59
C LEU A 125 10.24 -3.54 -10.30
N ILE A 126 9.58 -3.57 -9.14
CA ILE A 126 8.76 -4.67 -8.62
C ILE A 126 7.37 -4.12 -8.31
N SER A 127 6.35 -4.89 -8.65
CA SER A 127 4.95 -4.62 -8.30
C SER A 127 4.19 -5.92 -7.99
N GLN A 128 3.05 -5.83 -7.29
CA GLN A 128 2.21 -6.99 -7.01
C GLN A 128 1.72 -7.64 -8.31
N ASN A 129 0.97 -6.91 -9.13
CA ASN A 129 0.42 -7.38 -10.39
C ASN A 129 0.10 -6.22 -11.32
N GLU A 130 -0.06 -6.53 -12.60
CA GLU A 130 -0.64 -5.61 -13.57
C GLU A 130 -2.16 -5.59 -13.41
N GLU A 131 -2.75 -4.41 -13.45
CA GLU A 131 -4.19 -4.19 -13.52
C GLU A 131 -4.54 -3.57 -14.87
N LEU A 132 -5.35 -4.28 -15.64
CA LEU A 132 -5.84 -3.86 -16.96
C LEU A 132 -7.26 -3.32 -16.84
N ASN A 133 -7.49 -2.09 -17.29
CA ASN A 133 -8.81 -1.46 -17.41
C ASN A 133 -9.66 -1.50 -16.13
N PHE A 134 -8.99 -1.46 -14.96
CA PHE A 134 -9.71 -1.43 -13.71
C PHE A 134 -10.50 -0.11 -13.58
N VAL A 135 -11.80 -0.23 -13.31
CA VAL A 135 -12.78 0.87 -13.37
C VAL A 135 -12.40 2.10 -12.53
N GLN A 136 -11.66 1.92 -11.44
CA GLN A 136 -11.23 3.03 -10.60
C GLN A 136 -10.21 3.93 -11.30
N TYR A 137 -9.40 3.42 -12.24
CA TYR A 137 -8.50 4.25 -13.03
C TYR A 137 -9.27 5.11 -14.03
N GLN A 138 -10.28 4.55 -14.70
CA GLN A 138 -11.14 5.30 -15.61
C GLN A 138 -11.82 6.46 -14.87
N ARG A 139 -12.41 6.16 -13.69
CA ARG A 139 -12.96 7.19 -12.80
C ARG A 139 -11.91 8.23 -12.40
N GLY A 140 -10.70 7.78 -12.06
CA GLY A 140 -9.59 8.66 -11.73
C GLY A 140 -9.25 9.62 -12.87
N ILE A 141 -9.10 9.10 -14.09
CA ILE A 141 -8.80 9.85 -15.31
C ILE A 141 -9.92 10.85 -15.66
N GLU A 142 -11.19 10.45 -15.54
CA GLU A 142 -12.33 11.35 -15.74
C GLU A 142 -12.31 12.53 -14.76
N GLN A 143 -11.96 12.26 -13.48
CA GLN A 143 -11.79 13.33 -12.50
C GLN A 143 -10.65 14.26 -12.90
N LEU A 144 -9.52 13.73 -13.40
CA LEU A 144 -8.40 14.55 -13.89
C LEU A 144 -8.87 15.52 -14.97
N LYS A 145 -9.55 15.00 -16.01
CA LYS A 145 -10.04 15.80 -17.15
C LYS A 145 -11.05 16.87 -16.73
N THR A 146 -11.83 16.59 -15.69
CA THR A 146 -12.92 17.48 -15.26
C THR A 146 -12.48 18.55 -14.26
N TYR A 147 -11.63 18.19 -13.30
CA TYR A 147 -11.39 19.01 -12.11
C TYR A 147 -9.95 19.51 -11.95
N PHE A 148 -8.98 18.89 -12.64
CA PHE A 148 -7.57 19.18 -12.42
C PHE A 148 -7.06 20.16 -13.47
N SER A 149 -6.41 21.23 -13.02
CA SER A 149 -5.80 22.23 -13.90
C SER A 149 -4.42 21.82 -14.40
N HIS A 150 -3.77 20.89 -13.70
CA HIS A 150 -2.48 20.33 -14.09
C HIS A 150 -2.51 18.82 -14.03
N ILE A 151 -2.12 18.17 -15.13
CA ILE A 151 -1.91 16.73 -15.24
C ILE A 151 -0.46 16.52 -15.71
N PRO A 152 0.32 15.60 -15.10
CA PRO A 152 1.66 15.28 -15.56
C PRO A 152 1.67 14.85 -17.04
N ASN A 153 2.61 15.37 -17.83
CA ASN A 153 2.71 15.05 -19.25
C ASN A 153 2.83 13.54 -19.51
N VAL A 154 3.53 12.81 -18.62
CA VAL A 154 3.63 11.35 -18.70
C VAL A 154 2.28 10.65 -18.65
N ILE A 155 1.31 11.18 -17.90
CA ILE A 155 -0.06 10.66 -17.85
C ILE A 155 -0.83 11.06 -19.11
N LEU A 156 -0.70 12.31 -19.56
CA LEU A 156 -1.37 12.78 -20.78
C LEU A 156 -0.93 12.00 -22.02
N GLU A 157 0.38 11.83 -22.20
CA GLU A 157 0.97 11.05 -23.28
C GLU A 157 0.50 9.60 -23.24
N ASP A 158 0.42 8.97 -22.07
CA ASP A 158 -0.05 7.59 -21.91
C ASP A 158 -1.52 7.43 -22.29
N ILE A 159 -2.39 8.36 -21.85
CA ILE A 159 -3.82 8.38 -22.22
C ILE A 159 -4.01 8.59 -23.72
N GLU A 160 -3.15 9.36 -24.38
CA GLU A 160 -3.22 9.60 -25.83
C GLU A 160 -2.71 8.40 -26.65
N GLN A 161 -1.73 7.66 -26.13
CA GLN A 161 -1.07 6.56 -26.85
C GLN A 161 -1.74 5.21 -26.64
N HIS A 162 -2.53 5.05 -25.57
CA HIS A 162 -3.11 3.77 -25.19
C HIS A 162 -4.62 3.88 -24.96
N GLU A 163 -5.38 2.97 -25.59
CA GLU A 163 -6.81 2.82 -25.30
C GLU A 163 -7.04 2.18 -23.93
N ASP A 164 -6.14 1.27 -23.54
CA ASP A 164 -6.21 0.54 -22.28
C ASP A 164 -5.49 1.28 -21.14
N THR A 165 -6.11 1.29 -19.96
CA THR A 165 -5.46 1.78 -18.75
C THR A 165 -4.73 0.63 -18.06
N ILE A 166 -3.39 0.68 -18.09
CA ILE A 166 -2.52 -0.34 -17.49
C ILE A 166 -1.77 0.27 -16.31
N ALA A 167 -1.97 -0.28 -15.12
CA ALA A 167 -1.36 0.19 -13.89
C ALA A 167 -0.78 -0.96 -13.05
N ALA A 168 0.14 -0.62 -12.15
CA ALA A 168 0.84 -1.56 -11.29
C ALA A 168 0.23 -1.53 -9.88
N ASN A 169 -0.36 -2.64 -9.42
CA ASN A 169 -0.94 -2.71 -8.08
C ASN A 169 0.14 -2.54 -6.99
N ALA A 170 -0.07 -1.59 -6.08
CA ALA A 170 0.89 -1.20 -5.05
C ALA A 170 0.82 -2.01 -3.74
N GLY A 171 0.20 -3.19 -3.73
CA GLY A 171 0.26 -4.08 -2.55
C GLY A 171 1.70 -4.40 -2.16
N ILE A 172 2.57 -4.57 -3.15
CA ILE A 172 4.00 -4.38 -2.99
C ILE A 172 4.53 -3.47 -4.10
N PHE A 173 5.51 -2.63 -3.77
CA PHE A 173 6.31 -1.85 -4.72
C PHE A 173 7.77 -1.86 -4.33
N GLY A 174 8.69 -1.75 -5.28
CA GLY A 174 10.11 -1.63 -4.95
C GLY A 174 11.00 -2.02 -6.10
N GLY A 175 12.20 -2.49 -5.78
CA GLY A 175 13.17 -2.93 -6.78
C GLY A 175 14.55 -2.32 -6.55
N ASN A 176 15.40 -2.47 -7.56
CA ASN A 176 16.80 -2.06 -7.50
C ASN A 176 17.03 -0.64 -8.03
N ASP A 177 16.12 -0.09 -8.83
CA ASP A 177 16.23 1.28 -9.36
C ASP A 177 15.65 2.30 -8.37
N VAL A 178 16.40 2.59 -7.31
CA VAL A 178 16.02 3.57 -6.28
C VAL A 178 15.86 4.98 -6.87
N ASN A 179 16.67 5.32 -7.88
CA ASN A 179 16.59 6.63 -8.54
C ASN A 179 15.28 6.81 -9.29
N PHE A 180 14.75 5.75 -9.91
CA PHE A 180 13.41 5.77 -10.49
C PHE A 180 12.36 6.14 -9.45
N PHE A 181 12.39 5.53 -8.25
CA PHE A 181 11.43 5.86 -7.18
C PHE A 181 11.57 7.31 -6.71
N HIS A 182 12.79 7.84 -6.63
CA HIS A 182 13.00 9.24 -6.28
C HIS A 182 12.35 10.20 -7.28
N GLU A 183 12.53 9.95 -8.57
CA GLU A 183 11.93 10.77 -9.63
C GLU A 183 10.41 10.58 -9.70
N PHE A 184 9.94 9.34 -9.64
CA PHE A 184 8.51 9.01 -9.58
C PHE A 184 7.81 9.79 -8.47
N VAL A 185 8.38 9.77 -7.27
CA VAL A 185 7.82 10.48 -6.12
C VAL A 185 7.89 12.00 -6.31
N ASP A 186 8.95 12.53 -6.91
CA ASP A 186 9.05 13.97 -7.19
C ASP A 186 7.94 14.42 -8.16
N VAL A 187 7.69 13.65 -9.23
CA VAL A 187 6.59 13.90 -10.17
C VAL A 187 5.24 13.82 -9.45
N ALA A 188 5.05 12.83 -8.56
CA ALA A 188 3.82 12.68 -7.80
C ALA A 188 3.56 13.85 -6.83
N PHE A 189 4.58 14.30 -6.09
CA PHE A 189 4.43 15.44 -5.19
C PHE A 189 4.28 16.76 -5.94
N GLU A 190 4.94 16.96 -7.08
CA GLU A 190 4.71 18.11 -7.95
C GLU A 190 3.26 18.14 -8.46
N PHE A 191 2.75 16.98 -8.89
CA PHE A 191 1.36 16.81 -9.33
C PHE A 191 0.38 17.21 -8.23
N LEU A 192 0.58 16.72 -7.00
CA LEU A 192 -0.24 17.08 -5.84
C LEU A 192 -0.10 18.56 -5.48
N ALA A 193 1.11 19.11 -5.52
CA ALA A 193 1.39 20.50 -5.16
C ALA A 193 0.67 21.49 -6.10
N LYS A 194 0.66 21.21 -7.40
CA LYS A 194 -0.02 22.02 -8.42
C LYS A 194 -1.55 21.91 -8.36
N ASN A 195 -2.10 20.91 -7.67
CA ASN A 195 -3.53 20.67 -7.55
C ASN A 195 -4.04 20.69 -6.08
N LYS A 196 -3.31 21.33 -5.15
CA LYS A 196 -3.66 21.34 -3.71
C LYS A 196 -5.12 21.71 -3.42
N GLY A 197 -5.69 22.67 -4.16
CA GLY A 197 -7.06 23.13 -3.97
C GLY A 197 -8.16 22.17 -4.42
N VAL A 198 -7.83 21.13 -5.20
CA VAL A 198 -8.80 20.20 -5.79
C VAL A 198 -9.09 19.02 -4.86
N VAL A 199 -8.13 18.64 -4.03
CA VAL A 199 -8.17 17.40 -3.22
C VAL A 199 -9.35 17.37 -2.26
N ASP A 200 -9.71 18.51 -1.66
CA ASP A 200 -10.79 18.57 -0.67
C ASP A 200 -12.18 18.71 -1.30
N ASN A 201 -12.27 18.89 -2.62
CA ASN A 201 -13.54 18.91 -3.35
C ASN A 201 -14.34 17.60 -3.06
N PRO A 202 -15.63 17.70 -2.66
CA PRO A 202 -16.46 16.53 -2.37
C PRO A 202 -16.72 15.63 -3.59
N GLU A 203 -16.62 16.16 -4.81
CA GLU A 203 -16.79 15.40 -6.05
C GLU A 203 -15.58 14.50 -6.37
N ILE A 204 -14.45 14.72 -5.69
CA ILE A 204 -13.25 13.90 -5.86
C ILE A 204 -13.34 12.64 -5.01
N HIS A 205 -13.41 11.51 -5.69
CA HIS A 205 -13.27 10.19 -5.10
C HIS A 205 -11.81 9.93 -4.71
N SER A 206 -11.56 10.02 -3.40
CA SER A 206 -10.25 9.86 -2.74
C SER A 206 -9.47 8.66 -3.24
N SER A 207 -10.11 7.48 -3.31
CA SER A 207 -9.45 6.23 -3.68
C SER A 207 -9.11 6.14 -5.16
N ALA A 208 -9.98 6.66 -6.04
CA ALA A 208 -9.71 6.69 -7.47
C ALA A 208 -8.58 7.67 -7.77
N PHE A 209 -8.52 8.82 -7.09
CA PHE A 209 -7.42 9.75 -7.25
C PHE A 209 -6.10 9.21 -6.67
N ALA A 210 -6.16 8.49 -5.55
CA ALA A 210 -4.96 7.92 -4.92
C ALA A 210 -4.22 6.92 -5.82
N ILE A 211 -4.94 6.00 -6.46
CA ILE A 211 -4.32 5.05 -7.38
C ILE A 211 -3.81 5.71 -8.66
N ILE A 212 -4.26 6.91 -9.01
CA ILE A 212 -3.70 7.66 -10.14
C ILE A 212 -2.27 8.13 -9.83
N TYR A 213 -2.07 8.83 -8.71
CA TYR A 213 -0.73 9.35 -8.40
C TYR A 213 0.21 8.28 -7.86
N GLU A 214 -0.30 7.17 -7.33
CA GLU A 214 0.52 6.07 -6.83
C GLU A 214 0.80 5.00 -7.90
N GLN A 215 -0.24 4.47 -8.55
CA GLN A 215 -0.12 3.24 -9.35
C GLN A 215 -0.05 3.55 -10.84
N TYR A 216 -0.96 4.38 -11.34
CA TYR A 216 -1.01 4.70 -12.77
C TYR A 216 0.17 5.58 -13.18
N LEU A 217 0.50 6.63 -12.41
CA LEU A 217 1.65 7.49 -12.65
C LEU A 217 2.98 6.70 -12.68
N PHE A 218 3.15 5.77 -11.75
CA PHE A 218 4.30 4.86 -11.70
C PHE A 218 4.42 4.08 -13.01
N SER A 219 3.32 3.47 -13.48
CA SER A 219 3.30 2.70 -14.72
C SER A 219 3.54 3.54 -15.97
N CYS A 220 2.95 4.73 -16.05
CA CYS A 220 3.19 5.67 -17.14
C CYS A 220 4.68 6.04 -17.22
N LEU A 221 5.30 6.34 -16.07
CA LEU A 221 6.71 6.72 -16.01
C LEU A 221 7.64 5.55 -16.35
N ALA A 222 7.33 4.34 -15.87
CA ALA A 222 8.08 3.14 -16.20
C ALA A 222 8.05 2.87 -17.72
N ARG A 223 6.86 2.94 -18.34
CA ARG A 223 6.70 2.80 -19.79
C ARG A 223 7.45 3.87 -20.57
N LYS A 224 7.29 5.15 -20.22
CA LYS A 224 7.98 6.26 -20.88
C LYS A 224 9.50 6.11 -20.87
N LYS A 225 10.06 5.54 -19.80
CA LYS A 225 11.49 5.30 -19.64
C LYS A 225 11.97 3.95 -20.16
N GLY A 226 11.07 3.05 -20.56
CA GLY A 226 11.42 1.68 -20.94
C GLY A 226 12.02 0.86 -19.79
N VAL A 227 11.66 1.14 -18.54
CA VAL A 227 12.12 0.38 -17.36
C VAL A 227 11.16 -0.77 -17.11
N GLU A 228 11.70 -2.00 -17.05
CA GLU A 228 10.90 -3.21 -16.80
C GLU A 228 10.25 -3.17 -15.41
N VAL A 229 8.94 -3.42 -15.35
CA VAL A 229 8.23 -3.73 -14.11
C VAL A 229 8.03 -5.23 -14.02
N ARG A 230 8.58 -5.87 -12.98
CA ARG A 230 8.40 -7.29 -12.72
C ARG A 230 7.28 -7.49 -11.72
N TYR A 231 6.26 -8.24 -12.14
CA TYR A 231 5.09 -8.54 -11.33
C TYR A 231 5.25 -9.85 -10.55
N LEU A 232 4.83 -9.83 -9.29
CA LEU A 232 4.79 -11.01 -8.42
C LEU A 232 3.73 -12.02 -8.87
N LEU A 233 2.50 -11.55 -9.12
CA LEU A 233 1.35 -12.36 -9.50
C LEU A 233 1.05 -12.20 -10.99
N LYS A 234 0.66 -13.29 -11.65
CA LYS A 234 0.31 -13.30 -13.08
C LYS A 234 -0.86 -14.24 -13.36
N GLY A 235 -1.60 -13.96 -14.44
CA GLY A 235 -2.71 -14.81 -14.88
C GLY A 235 -3.81 -14.93 -13.81
N GLU A 236 -4.23 -16.16 -13.48
CA GLU A 236 -5.30 -16.40 -12.51
C GLU A 236 -4.98 -15.89 -11.09
N GLU A 237 -3.70 -15.74 -10.75
CA GLU A 237 -3.25 -15.27 -9.43
C GLU A 237 -3.62 -13.79 -9.19
N THR A 238 -3.89 -13.04 -10.27
CA THR A 238 -4.32 -11.63 -10.18
C THR A 238 -5.82 -11.49 -9.92
N ASP A 239 -6.58 -12.59 -9.85
CA ASP A 239 -7.98 -12.53 -9.42
C ASP A 239 -8.06 -12.08 -7.96
N TYR A 240 -8.92 -11.10 -7.69
CA TYR A 240 -9.03 -10.50 -6.36
C TYR A 240 -9.49 -11.49 -5.29
N ASN A 241 -10.27 -12.51 -5.63
CA ASN A 241 -10.69 -13.54 -4.68
C ASN A 241 -9.55 -14.54 -4.44
N TYR A 242 -8.82 -14.90 -5.50
CA TYR A 242 -7.62 -15.73 -5.37
C TYR A 242 -6.56 -15.05 -4.50
N MET A 243 -6.19 -13.80 -4.81
CA MET A 243 -5.14 -13.10 -4.05
C MET A 243 -5.55 -12.77 -2.62
N SER A 244 -6.85 -12.60 -2.32
CA SER A 244 -7.31 -12.33 -0.95
C SER A 244 -7.43 -13.59 -0.09
N ASN A 245 -7.12 -14.77 -0.65
CA ASN A 245 -7.28 -16.05 0.04
C ASN A 245 -6.07 -16.38 0.93
N LEU A 246 -6.27 -16.47 2.24
CA LEU A 246 -5.18 -16.82 3.17
C LEU A 246 -4.77 -18.29 3.09
N GLN A 247 -5.56 -19.14 2.42
CA GLN A 247 -5.16 -20.51 2.07
C GLN A 247 -4.03 -20.55 1.02
N ASN A 248 -3.68 -19.42 0.39
CA ASN A 248 -2.48 -19.32 -0.43
C ASN A 248 -1.19 -19.63 0.33
N LYS A 249 -1.23 -19.68 1.68
CA LYS A 249 -0.17 -20.26 2.49
C LYS A 249 0.16 -21.72 2.16
N HIS A 250 -0.78 -22.46 1.58
CA HIS A 250 -0.62 -23.85 1.17
C HIS A 250 -0.36 -24.01 -0.34
N THR A 251 -0.45 -22.93 -1.12
CA THR A 251 -0.18 -22.95 -2.57
C THR A 251 1.27 -22.56 -2.86
N GLU A 252 1.66 -22.56 -4.14
CA GLU A 252 2.97 -22.09 -4.59
C GLU A 252 3.11 -20.57 -4.51
N VAL A 253 2.01 -19.83 -4.60
CA VAL A 253 2.00 -18.36 -4.58
C VAL A 253 2.52 -17.82 -3.26
N LYS A 254 2.12 -18.42 -2.13
CA LYS A 254 2.56 -18.03 -0.77
C LYS A 254 2.45 -16.51 -0.52
N TYR A 255 1.40 -15.91 -1.05
CA TYR A 255 1.11 -14.49 -0.96
C TYR A 255 -0.40 -14.30 -0.82
N ALA A 256 -0.81 -13.33 0.00
CA ALA A 256 -2.18 -12.86 0.05
C ALA A 256 -2.24 -11.35 0.30
N HIS A 257 -3.26 -10.70 -0.24
CA HIS A 257 -3.54 -9.28 -0.03
C HIS A 257 -5.05 -9.09 0.16
N ILE A 258 -5.48 -8.79 1.39
CA ILE A 258 -6.92 -8.61 1.70
C ILE A 258 -7.31 -7.16 1.39
N ILE A 259 -7.80 -6.94 0.16
CA ILE A 259 -8.09 -5.59 -0.35
C ILE A 259 -9.56 -5.23 -0.45
N ASP A 260 -9.81 -3.93 -0.34
CA ASP A 260 -11.10 -3.30 -0.59
C ASP A 260 -12.24 -4.00 0.19
N VAL A 261 -13.34 -4.36 -0.47
CA VAL A 261 -14.51 -5.00 0.13
C VAL A 261 -14.20 -6.33 0.82
N ARG A 262 -13.08 -6.99 0.51
CA ARG A 262 -12.68 -8.25 1.17
C ARG A 262 -12.36 -8.06 2.65
N LYS A 263 -11.93 -6.86 3.04
CA LYS A 263 -11.73 -6.47 4.46
C LYS A 263 -13.01 -6.48 5.29
N LYS A 264 -14.18 -6.53 4.63
CA LYS A 264 -15.51 -6.57 5.26
C LYS A 264 -16.15 -7.96 5.23
N LEU A 265 -15.56 -8.92 4.51
CA LEU A 265 -16.09 -10.28 4.44
C LEU A 265 -15.72 -11.05 5.71
N TYR A 266 -16.74 -11.56 6.40
CA TYR A 266 -16.58 -12.27 7.67
C TYR A 266 -15.59 -13.43 7.58
N MET A 267 -15.60 -14.17 6.47
CA MET A 267 -14.68 -15.28 6.22
C MET A 267 -13.20 -14.85 6.29
N HIS A 268 -12.81 -13.77 5.61
CA HIS A 268 -11.43 -13.32 5.56
C HIS A 268 -10.95 -12.78 6.92
N VAL A 269 -11.79 -12.00 7.61
CA VAL A 269 -11.38 -11.38 8.88
C VAL A 269 -11.28 -12.41 10.02
N VAL A 270 -12.15 -13.42 10.04
CA VAL A 270 -12.06 -14.52 11.00
C VAL A 270 -10.88 -15.42 10.69
N GLU A 271 -10.62 -15.69 9.42
CA GLU A 271 -9.45 -16.45 9.00
C GLU A 271 -8.15 -15.74 9.39
N LEU A 272 -8.04 -14.42 9.18
CA LEU A 272 -6.91 -13.61 9.62
C LEU A 272 -6.68 -13.70 11.14
N GLU A 273 -7.75 -13.57 11.93
CA GLU A 273 -7.68 -13.73 13.38
C GLU A 273 -7.20 -15.13 13.77
N ASN A 274 -7.71 -16.18 13.12
CA ASN A 274 -7.30 -17.56 13.37
C ASN A 274 -5.82 -17.80 12.99
N MET A 275 -5.35 -17.25 11.87
CA MET A 275 -3.94 -17.36 11.46
C MET A 275 -3.03 -16.71 12.51
N LEU A 276 -3.31 -15.46 12.91
CA LEU A 276 -2.53 -14.77 13.92
C LEU A 276 -2.55 -15.50 15.27
N ARG A 277 -3.71 -16.01 15.70
CA ARG A 277 -3.86 -16.74 16.96
C ARG A 277 -3.13 -18.07 16.95
N ASN A 278 -3.14 -18.81 15.84
CA ASN A 278 -2.56 -20.14 15.78
C ASN A 278 -1.05 -20.11 15.51
N GLU A 279 -0.58 -19.21 14.66
CA GLU A 279 0.83 -19.12 14.28
C GLU A 279 1.65 -18.29 15.28
N TYR A 280 1.03 -17.28 15.90
CA TYR A 280 1.69 -16.41 16.90
C TYR A 280 0.86 -16.27 18.19
N PRO A 281 0.55 -17.38 18.90
CA PRO A 281 -0.39 -17.37 20.03
C PRO A 281 0.05 -16.43 21.16
N SER A 282 1.33 -16.45 21.54
CA SER A 282 1.86 -15.58 22.60
C SER A 282 1.66 -14.09 22.25
N PHE A 283 1.98 -13.72 21.01
CA PHE A 283 1.81 -12.35 20.52
C PHE A 283 0.33 -11.95 20.52
N TYR A 284 -0.54 -12.80 19.96
CA TYR A 284 -1.98 -12.57 19.88
C TYR A 284 -2.60 -12.29 21.25
N PHE A 285 -2.30 -13.12 22.27
CA PHE A 285 -2.87 -12.94 23.60
C PHE A 285 -2.32 -11.69 24.31
N GLN A 286 -1.02 -11.40 24.19
CA GLN A 286 -0.42 -10.20 24.76
C GLN A 286 -0.99 -8.93 24.14
N MET A 287 -1.05 -8.87 22.81
CA MET A 287 -1.61 -7.74 22.07
C MET A 287 -3.07 -7.50 22.46
N ASN A 288 -3.90 -8.55 22.52
CA ASN A 288 -5.29 -8.42 22.96
C ASN A 288 -5.43 -7.96 24.42
N SER A 289 -4.50 -8.32 25.30
CA SER A 289 -4.49 -7.79 26.66
C SER A 289 -4.26 -6.28 26.69
N ARG A 290 -3.39 -5.75 25.81
CA ARG A 290 -3.09 -4.30 25.69
C ARG A 290 -4.23 -3.53 25.03
N LEU A 291 -4.93 -4.16 24.08
CA LEU A 291 -6.09 -3.54 23.42
C LEU A 291 -7.30 -3.38 24.35
N LYS A 292 -7.45 -4.22 25.37
CA LYS A 292 -8.53 -4.12 26.37
C LYS A 292 -8.37 -2.96 27.35
N SER A 293 -7.18 -2.36 27.44
CA SER A 293 -6.89 -1.23 28.33
C SER A 293 -7.13 0.14 27.69
N ILE A 294 -7.78 0.19 26.52
CA ILE A 294 -8.11 1.38 25.73
C ILE A 294 -9.64 1.48 25.62
#